data_AF-A0A817M3W2-F1
#
_entry.id   AF-A0A817M3W2-F1
#
_cell.length_a   1.000
_cell.length_b   1.000
_cell.length_c   1.000
_cell.angle_alpha   90.00
_cell.angle_beta   90.00
_cell.angle_gamma   90.00
#
_symmetry.space_group_name_H-M   'P 1'
#
loop_
_entity.id
_entity.type
_entity.pdbx_description
1 polymer ?
#
loop_
_entity_poly.entity_id
_entity_poly.type
_entity_poly.pdbx_seq_one_letter_code
_entity_poly.pdbx_strand_id
1 'polypeptide(L)'
;MHSFTILLLCLVATLTLSKVISRPGCGPLCAMYCEYGNVMDSDGCPICQCEESPCEDEQRPLEGYFCGSGPSYRACPSTHHCLIGPNDDFAVCCPRR
;
A
#
# COMPACT_ATOMS: atom_id res chain seq x y z
N MET A 1 -17.53 47.30 8.04
CA MET A 1 -18.22 46.16 8.70
C MET A 1 -17.99 44.83 7.97
N HIS A 2 -17.99 44.78 6.63
CA HIS A 2 -17.74 43.54 5.88
C HIS A 2 -16.30 42.99 5.91
N SER A 3 -15.29 43.86 6.06
CA SER A 3 -13.88 43.42 6.14
C SER A 3 -13.60 42.58 7.40
N PHE A 4 -14.16 42.98 8.54
CA PHE A 4 -14.03 42.24 9.80
C PHE A 4 -14.76 40.89 9.76
N THR A 5 -15.92 40.80 9.10
CA THR A 5 -16.65 39.54 8.93
C THR A 5 -15.90 38.56 8.02
N ILE A 6 -15.24 39.02 6.96
CA ILE A 6 -14.43 38.17 6.07
C ILE A 6 -13.21 37.63 6.83
N LEU A 7 -12.53 38.48 7.59
CA LEU A 7 -11.37 38.08 8.39
C LEU A 7 -11.75 37.04 9.46
N LEU A 8 -12.89 37.23 10.12
CA LEU A 8 -13.41 36.30 11.10
C LEU A 8 -13.73 34.94 10.45
N LEU A 9 -14.44 34.92 9.32
CA LEU A 9 -14.80 33.69 8.60
C LEU A 9 -13.56 32.91 8.13
N CYS A 10 -12.52 33.58 7.63
CA CYS A 10 -11.26 32.93 7.26
C CYS A 10 -10.55 32.31 8.48
N LEU A 11 -10.53 33.00 9.63
CA LEU A 11 -9.98 32.45 10.87
C LEU A 11 -10.78 31.24 11.38
N VAL A 12 -12.12 31.27 11.30
CA VAL A 12 -12.94 30.11 11.70
C VAL A 12 -12.74 28.94 10.72
N ALA A 13 -12.61 29.21 9.42
CA ALA A 13 -12.34 28.19 8.40
C ALA A 13 -10.96 27.54 8.57
N THR A 14 -9.91 28.31 8.91
CA THR A 14 -8.58 27.73 9.14
C THR A 14 -8.49 26.98 10.47
N LEU A 15 -9.17 27.45 11.52
CA LEU A 15 -9.25 26.75 12.82
C LEU A 15 -10.04 25.43 12.73
N THR A 16 -11.07 25.36 11.88
CA THR A 16 -11.85 24.13 11.65
C THR A 16 -11.17 23.15 10.69
N LEU A 17 -10.35 23.64 9.75
CA LEU A 17 -9.53 22.80 8.86
C LEU A 17 -8.26 22.28 9.55
N SER A 18 -7.81 22.95 10.62
CA SER A 18 -6.68 22.53 11.47
C SER A 18 -7.07 21.47 12.50
N LYS A 19 -8.20 20.77 12.32
CA LYS A 19 -8.38 19.47 12.98
C LYS A 19 -7.39 18.52 12.33
N VAL A 20 -6.12 18.66 12.75
CA VAL A 20 -4.99 17.82 12.42
C VAL A 20 -5.53 16.41 12.46
N ILE A 21 -5.61 15.79 11.29
CA ILE A 21 -5.92 14.38 11.15
C ILE A 21 -4.71 13.66 11.73
N SER A 22 -4.55 13.70 13.05
CA SER A 22 -3.73 12.72 13.74
C SER A 22 -4.56 11.46 13.62
N ARG A 23 -4.41 10.74 12.52
CA ARG A 23 -4.71 9.32 12.52
C ARG A 23 -3.97 8.79 13.76
N PRO A 24 -4.67 8.28 14.79
CA PRO A 24 -3.97 7.58 15.84
C PRO A 24 -3.08 6.56 15.13
N GLY A 25 -1.77 6.58 15.41
CA GLY A 25 -0.84 5.68 14.75
C GLY A 25 -1.39 4.25 14.81
N CYS A 26 -1.13 3.46 13.77
CA CYS A 26 -1.65 2.10 13.70
C CYS A 26 -1.33 1.31 14.98
N GLY A 27 -2.25 0.42 15.36
CA GLY A 27 -2.09 -0.44 16.52
C GLY A 27 -0.91 -1.43 16.38
N PRO A 28 -0.62 -2.22 17.43
CA PRO A 28 0.41 -3.25 17.35
C PRO A 28 0.06 -4.27 16.26
N LEU A 29 1.04 -4.57 15.40
CA LEU A 29 0.97 -5.63 14.40
C LEU A 29 1.63 -6.91 14.94
N CYS A 30 1.14 -8.08 14.53
CA CYS A 30 1.78 -9.34 14.87
C CYS A 30 3.12 -9.52 14.12
N ALA A 31 4.04 -10.31 14.68
CA ALA A 31 5.39 -10.49 14.12
C ALA A 31 5.46 -11.54 12.99
N MET A 32 4.35 -11.78 12.28
CA MET A 32 4.32 -12.71 11.17
C MET A 32 4.92 -12.08 9.91
N TYR A 33 5.58 -12.90 9.09
CA TYR A 33 6.03 -12.47 7.77
C TYR A 33 4.94 -12.76 6.74
N CYS A 34 4.48 -11.73 6.05
CA CYS A 34 3.59 -11.84 4.91
C CYS A 34 4.37 -11.53 3.62
N GLU A 35 4.43 -12.49 2.72
CA GLU A 35 5.22 -12.40 1.48
C GLU A 35 4.72 -11.28 0.56
N TYR A 36 3.41 -11.04 0.53
CA TYR A 36 2.74 -10.05 -0.34
C TYR A 36 2.12 -8.89 0.45
N GLY A 37 2.58 -8.66 1.68
CA GLY A 37 2.06 -7.62 2.54
C GLY A 37 0.90 -8.05 3.45
N ASN A 38 0.51 -7.15 4.34
CA ASN A 38 -0.62 -7.34 5.26
C ASN A 38 -1.88 -6.71 4.67
N VAL A 39 -3.03 -7.30 4.96
CA VAL A 39 -4.33 -6.71 4.68
C VAL A 39 -4.44 -5.37 5.43
N MET A 40 -5.02 -4.38 4.77
CA MET A 40 -5.21 -3.03 5.33
C MET A 40 -6.67 -2.82 5.74
N ASP A 41 -6.90 -2.24 6.92
CA ASP A 41 -8.23 -1.83 7.34
C ASP A 41 -8.71 -0.54 6.62
N SER A 42 -9.93 -0.10 6.92
CA SER A 42 -10.51 1.12 6.33
C SER A 42 -9.73 2.40 6.67
N ASP A 43 -8.95 2.37 7.75
CA ASP A 43 -8.07 3.45 8.17
C ASP A 43 -6.66 3.32 7.58
N GLY A 44 -6.44 2.36 6.66
CA GLY A 44 -5.16 2.14 6.02
C GLY A 44 -4.09 1.67 7.01
N CYS A 45 -4.49 0.98 8.07
CA CYS A 45 -3.59 0.32 9.00
C CYS A 45 -3.50 -1.18 8.71
N PRO A 46 -2.29 -1.78 8.80
CA PRO A 46 -2.14 -3.21 8.59
C PRO A 46 -2.78 -3.98 9.75
N ILE A 47 -3.49 -5.06 9.42
CA ILE A 47 -4.04 -6.00 10.40
C ILE A 47 -3.21 -7.29 10.40
N CYS A 48 -3.41 -8.15 11.42
CA CYS A 48 -2.75 -9.44 11.53
C CYS A 48 -3.34 -10.48 10.55
N GLN A 49 -3.25 -10.19 9.26
CA GLN A 49 -3.73 -11.04 8.17
C GLN A 49 -2.86 -10.76 6.93
N CYS A 50 -2.40 -11.82 6.26
CA CYS A 50 -1.66 -11.67 5.02
C CYS A 50 -2.58 -11.54 3.81
N GLU A 51 -2.14 -10.76 2.84
CA GLU A 51 -2.72 -10.78 1.50
C GLU A 51 -2.51 -12.13 0.81
N GLU A 52 -3.44 -12.48 -0.07
CA GLU A 52 -3.33 -13.67 -0.90
C GLU A 52 -2.30 -13.48 -2.01
N SER A 53 -2.02 -14.55 -2.76
CA SER A 53 -1.11 -14.44 -3.90
C SER A 53 -1.62 -13.42 -4.92
N PRO A 54 -0.76 -12.54 -5.46
CA PRO A 54 -1.17 -11.56 -6.44
C PRO A 54 -1.35 -12.15 -7.84
N CYS A 55 -0.99 -13.42 -8.05
CA CYS A 55 -1.22 -14.12 -9.30
C CYS A 55 -2.66 -14.65 -9.34
N GLU A 56 -3.30 -14.55 -10.49
CA GLU A 56 -4.68 -15.01 -10.66
C GLU A 56 -4.81 -16.56 -10.58
N ASP A 57 -6.03 -17.04 -10.39
CA ASP A 57 -6.42 -18.46 -10.43
C ASP A 57 -5.61 -19.39 -9.50
N GLU A 58 -5.28 -18.93 -8.29
CA GLU A 58 -4.53 -19.71 -7.28
C GLU A 58 -3.14 -20.19 -7.74
N GLN A 59 -2.62 -19.62 -8.83
CA GLN A 59 -1.32 -20.00 -9.34
C GLN A 59 -0.22 -19.39 -8.47
N ARG A 60 0.75 -20.19 -8.05
CA ARG A 60 1.88 -19.68 -7.26
C ARG A 60 2.84 -18.89 -8.15
N PRO A 61 3.40 -17.77 -7.65
CA PRO A 61 4.46 -17.07 -8.36
C PRO A 61 5.73 -17.95 -8.45
N LEU A 62 6.55 -17.67 -9.46
CA LEU A 62 7.79 -18.41 -9.67
C LEU A 62 8.84 -18.05 -8.62
N GLU A 63 9.28 -19.05 -7.86
CA GLU A 63 10.31 -18.87 -6.83
C GLU A 63 11.70 -18.59 -7.43
N GLY A 64 12.51 -17.76 -6.73
CA GLY A 64 13.88 -17.46 -7.11
C GLY A 64 14.06 -16.41 -8.22
N TYR A 65 12.97 -15.90 -8.79
CA TYR A 65 12.97 -14.79 -9.73
C TYR A 65 12.45 -13.52 -9.05
N PHE A 66 13.29 -12.50 -9.02
CA PHE A 66 12.97 -11.19 -8.45
C PHE A 66 12.90 -10.20 -9.60
N CYS A 67 11.70 -9.96 -10.13
CA CYS A 67 11.53 -9.01 -11.22
C CYS A 67 11.42 -7.56 -10.68
N GLY A 68 11.15 -6.56 -11.52
CA GLY A 68 11.05 -5.15 -11.11
C GLY A 68 12.35 -4.36 -11.23
N SER A 69 12.51 -3.32 -10.39
CA SER A 69 13.57 -2.31 -10.54
C SER A 69 14.77 -2.50 -9.59
N GLY A 70 14.77 -3.55 -8.78
CA GLY A 70 15.80 -3.78 -7.77
C GLY A 70 17.16 -4.21 -8.38
N PRO A 71 18.28 -4.04 -7.63
CA PRO A 71 19.61 -4.45 -8.10
C PRO A 71 19.74 -5.97 -8.28
N SER A 72 18.88 -6.76 -7.63
CA SER A 72 18.77 -8.21 -7.80
C SER A 72 17.82 -8.63 -8.92
N TYR A 73 17.45 -7.69 -9.80
CA TYR A 73 16.52 -7.91 -10.90
C TYR A 73 16.91 -9.12 -11.77
N ARG A 74 15.94 -10.00 -11.97
CA ARG A 74 15.95 -11.04 -13.01
C ARG A 74 14.68 -10.93 -13.84
N ALA A 75 14.86 -10.97 -15.17
CA ALA A 75 13.75 -11.06 -16.09
C ALA A 75 12.96 -12.35 -15.86
N CYS A 76 11.63 -12.25 -15.84
CA CYS A 76 10.76 -13.43 -15.83
C CYS A 76 10.98 -14.26 -17.10
N PRO A 77 10.85 -15.61 -17.03
CA PRO A 77 10.81 -16.45 -18.22
C PRO A 77 9.69 -16.05 -19.18
N SER A 78 9.78 -16.46 -20.45
CA SER A 78 8.78 -16.14 -21.48
C SER A 78 7.36 -16.62 -21.15
N THR A 79 7.23 -17.63 -20.29
CA THR A 79 5.96 -18.17 -19.79
C THR A 79 5.35 -17.37 -18.65
N HIS A 80 6.05 -16.35 -18.14
CA HIS A 80 5.63 -15.54 -16.99
C HIS A 80 5.67 -14.04 -17.31
N HIS A 81 4.85 -13.27 -16.62
CA HIS A 81 4.87 -11.82 -16.65
C HIS A 81 5.26 -11.29 -15.26
N CYS A 82 5.91 -10.13 -15.23
CA CYS A 82 6.28 -9.50 -13.96
C CYS A 82 5.08 -8.70 -13.44
N LEU A 83 4.69 -8.99 -12.21
CA LEU A 83 3.69 -8.24 -11.47
C LEU A 83 4.39 -7.54 -10.31
N ILE A 84 4.30 -6.21 -10.28
CA ILE A 84 4.90 -5.36 -9.26
C ILE A 84 3.77 -4.81 -8.39
N GLY A 85 3.89 -5.01 -7.09
CA GLY A 85 2.90 -4.57 -6.11
C GLY A 85 2.89 -3.06 -5.90
N PRO A 86 1.88 -2.54 -5.20
CA PRO A 86 1.78 -1.11 -4.89
C PRO A 86 2.98 -0.63 -4.07
N ASN A 87 3.56 0.50 -4.47
CA ASN A 87 4.76 1.06 -3.82
C ASN A 87 5.96 0.10 -3.81
N ASP A 88 6.05 -0.81 -4.79
CA ASP A 88 7.14 -1.79 -4.95
C ASP A 88 7.36 -2.70 -3.72
N ASP A 89 6.30 -2.95 -2.95
CA ASP A 89 6.32 -3.82 -1.76
C ASP A 89 6.65 -5.28 -2.09
N PHE A 90 6.27 -5.74 -3.28
CA PHE A 90 6.69 -7.01 -3.87
C PHE A 90 6.87 -6.90 -5.39
N ALA A 91 7.62 -7.84 -5.96
CA ALA A 91 7.70 -8.02 -7.41
C ALA A 91 7.93 -9.50 -7.73
N VAL A 92 6.95 -10.12 -8.38
CA VAL A 92 6.93 -11.56 -8.62
C VAL A 92 6.61 -11.89 -10.07
N CYS A 93 7.06 -13.07 -10.51
CA CYS A 93 6.74 -13.59 -11.84
C CYS A 93 5.50 -14.48 -11.77
N CYS A 94 4.38 -14.03 -12.36
CA CYS A 94 3.13 -14.79 -12.46
C CYS A 94 3.02 -15.50 -13.82
N PRO A 95 2.38 -16.68 -13.91
CA PRO A 95 2.15 -17.35 -15.19
C PRO A 95 1.39 -16.45 -16.19
N ARG A 96 1.74 -16.54 -17.48
CA ARG A 96 0.97 -15.93 -18.57
C ARG A 96 -0.15 -16.89 -18.96
N ARG A 97 -1.37 -16.38 -19.06
CA ARG A 97 -2.49 -17.10 -19.70
C ARG A 97 -2.34 -17.07 -21.21
#